data_AF-A0A8H6KNR1-F1
#
_entry.id   AF-A0A8H6KNR1-F1
#
_cell.length_a   1.000
_cell.length_b   1.000
_cell.length_c   1.000
_cell.angle_alpha   90.00
_cell.angle_beta   90.00
_cell.angle_gamma   90.00
#
_symmetry.space_group_name_H-M   'P 1'
#
loop_
_entity.id
_entity.type
_entity.pdbx_description
1 polymer ?
#
loop_
_entity_poly.entity_id
_entity_poly.type
_entity_poly.pdbx_seq_one_letter_code
_entity_poly.pdbx_strand_id
1 'polypeptide(L)'
;MTAPCLLESDVRGKRFVSLSLAVTTTLSLVLIIANFQRWNFDGIWYESSLADLFPNAQLLENTLAVFGFPTSKRALFEAASSFVAYGLGFLQVTKILILNRKDILFNLIENATSSIKEPSGYGAPKPRRSVRTRFFASIATFFCLAMLSASLWLGAMKPSSSTIVVKDTIGVPSYSNMTFIKEYPLSQPGPSSTTKNGIFSYSVATTFLNGLVASGSSLSDLPDGVIRKHPKLDNTQFSFEGRSYGVGSSVGILDDALKKLPSARTYSFHEVGYMTYVDCQYNRSMDFHIASEYPHRTFAVTGFFPDSVGSAQWSEYIGQDSSSIVAMGVADSPESPRRYISIAAGEKYKALNATQCTIDFTPVLFQVSVNIRDKSIKVKPLRRVDDFEPTRVLARTTVRQFDLVSNSLMSFHGSVLGDAFLASVAAWNSSMNRLGLNPEADSTLLGVQHSITSMADSILSAYGAAQLVVGNFSQSTTAEVEVDVFVVGNRACVYAVAIQNFWILLLFIRFAMKSRKAH
;
A
#
# COMPACT_ATOMS: atom_id res chain seq x y z
N MET A 1 4.38 73.12 -32.73
CA MET A 1 3.08 72.45 -32.48
C MET A 1 3.23 70.95 -32.70
N THR A 2 3.71 70.20 -31.71
CA THR A 2 3.74 68.72 -31.71
C THR A 2 3.95 68.24 -30.26
N ALA A 3 2.96 68.48 -29.41
CA ALA A 3 2.97 68.02 -28.01
C ALA A 3 1.63 67.48 -27.43
N PRO A 4 0.63 66.96 -28.19
CA PRO A 4 -0.49 66.25 -27.55
C PRO A 4 -0.27 64.73 -27.39
N CYS A 5 0.61 64.07 -28.16
CA CYS A 5 0.61 62.60 -28.22
C CYS A 5 1.29 61.86 -27.04
N LEU A 6 2.09 62.54 -26.21
CA LEU A 6 2.83 61.86 -25.12
C LEU A 6 2.00 61.65 -23.85
N LEU A 7 1.06 62.54 -23.54
CA LEU A 7 0.21 62.46 -22.34
C LEU A 7 -0.81 61.31 -22.42
N GLU A 8 -1.33 61.01 -23.61
CA GLU A 8 -2.30 59.94 -23.80
C GLU A 8 -1.67 58.53 -23.65
N SER A 9 -0.38 58.41 -23.92
CA SER A 9 0.38 57.16 -23.77
C SER A 9 0.58 56.74 -22.30
N ASP A 10 0.65 57.71 -21.38
CA ASP A 10 0.90 57.46 -19.96
C ASP A 10 -0.37 57.00 -19.22
N VAL A 11 -1.55 57.52 -19.61
CA VAL A 11 -2.84 57.07 -19.07
C VAL A 11 -3.17 55.64 -19.51
N ARG A 12 -2.91 55.31 -20.78
CA ARG A 12 -3.18 53.97 -21.34
C ARG A 12 -2.26 52.91 -20.71
N GLY A 13 -1.00 53.24 -20.47
CA GLY A 13 -0.03 52.38 -19.76
C GLY A 13 -0.41 52.09 -18.31
N LYS A 14 -0.86 53.11 -17.56
CA LYS A 14 -1.29 52.95 -16.15
C LYS A 14 -2.53 52.05 -16.04
N ARG A 15 -3.51 52.21 -16.94
CA ARG A 15 -4.70 51.33 -16.99
C ARG A 15 -4.33 49.88 -17.29
N PHE A 16 -3.43 49.65 -18.23
CA PHE A 16 -2.94 48.31 -18.57
C PHE A 16 -2.21 47.62 -17.41
N VAL A 17 -1.30 48.34 -16.72
CA VAL A 17 -0.59 47.80 -15.55
C VAL A 17 -1.55 47.51 -14.40
N SER A 18 -2.53 48.38 -14.14
CA SER A 18 -3.52 48.17 -13.09
C SER A 18 -4.41 46.95 -13.35
N LEU A 19 -4.93 46.80 -14.58
CA LEU A 19 -5.77 45.66 -14.96
C LEU A 19 -5.00 44.34 -14.90
N SER A 20 -3.80 44.30 -15.48
CA SER A 20 -2.96 43.10 -15.48
C SER A 20 -2.42 42.75 -14.10
N LEU A 21 -2.25 43.72 -13.20
CA LEU A 21 -1.92 43.45 -11.80
C LEU A 21 -3.11 42.80 -11.10
N ALA A 22 -4.31 43.37 -11.25
CA ALA A 22 -5.54 42.83 -10.69
C ALA A 22 -5.75 41.36 -11.10
N VAL A 23 -5.63 41.04 -12.39
CA VAL A 23 -5.78 39.64 -12.88
C VAL A 23 -4.76 38.70 -12.24
N THR A 24 -3.48 39.08 -12.20
CA THR A 24 -2.44 38.19 -11.62
C THR A 24 -2.57 38.03 -10.11
N THR A 25 -2.97 39.09 -9.39
CA THR A 25 -3.13 39.01 -7.93
C THR A 25 -4.38 38.23 -7.55
N THR A 26 -5.49 38.42 -8.26
CA THR A 26 -6.72 37.64 -8.02
C THR A 26 -6.48 36.16 -8.31
N LEU A 27 -5.83 35.83 -9.42
CA LEU A 27 -5.54 34.44 -9.77
C LEU A 27 -4.58 33.80 -8.75
N SER A 28 -3.55 34.52 -8.33
CA SER A 28 -2.65 34.05 -7.27
C SER A 28 -3.37 33.83 -5.94
N LEU A 29 -4.32 34.71 -5.59
CA LEU A 29 -5.12 34.55 -4.38
C LEU A 29 -6.05 33.33 -4.48
N VAL A 30 -6.69 33.13 -5.63
CA VAL A 30 -7.49 31.93 -5.89
C VAL A 30 -6.65 30.65 -5.75
N LEU A 31 -5.43 30.63 -6.28
CA LEU A 31 -4.53 29.47 -6.12
C LEU A 31 -4.12 29.25 -4.66
N ILE A 32 -3.89 30.32 -3.88
CA ILE A 32 -3.64 30.21 -2.44
C ILE A 32 -4.86 29.63 -1.72
N ILE A 33 -6.06 30.15 -2.00
CA ILE A 33 -7.32 29.66 -1.40
C ILE A 33 -7.55 28.20 -1.78
N ALA A 34 -7.39 27.84 -3.06
CA ALA A 34 -7.53 26.48 -3.55
C ALA A 34 -6.54 25.52 -2.86
N ASN A 35 -5.29 25.96 -2.66
CA ASN A 35 -4.29 25.18 -1.94
C ASN A 35 -4.63 25.04 -0.44
N PHE A 36 -5.12 26.10 0.21
CA PHE A 36 -5.55 26.05 1.62
C PHE A 36 -6.78 25.15 1.81
N GLN A 37 -7.75 25.23 0.89
CA GLN A 37 -8.95 24.40 0.89
C GLN A 37 -8.70 22.98 0.36
N ARG A 38 -7.48 22.68 -0.09
CA ARG A 38 -7.10 21.39 -0.71
C ARG A 38 -8.06 20.99 -1.83
N TRP A 39 -8.35 21.92 -2.75
CA TRP A 39 -9.14 21.61 -3.93
C TRP A 39 -8.52 20.43 -4.67
N ASN A 40 -9.29 19.34 -4.71
CA ASN A 40 -8.91 18.08 -5.29
C ASN A 40 -9.83 17.74 -6.45
N PHE A 41 -9.26 17.07 -7.44
CA PHE A 41 -10.02 16.43 -8.51
C PHE A 41 -9.96 14.92 -8.32
N ASP A 42 -11.06 14.26 -8.68
CA ASP A 42 -11.07 12.82 -8.83
C ASP A 42 -10.06 12.41 -9.92
N GLY A 43 -9.16 11.51 -9.55
CA GLY A 43 -8.15 10.98 -10.46
C GLY A 43 -8.75 10.29 -11.68
N ILE A 44 -9.89 9.60 -11.52
CA ILE A 44 -10.55 8.95 -12.65
C ILE A 44 -11.02 9.98 -13.66
N TRP A 45 -11.64 11.06 -13.18
CA TRP A 45 -12.05 12.14 -14.08
C TRP A 45 -10.85 12.81 -14.75
N TYR A 46 -9.76 13.05 -14.03
CA TYR A 46 -8.59 13.74 -14.57
C TYR A 46 -7.83 12.90 -15.62
N GLU A 47 -7.76 11.59 -15.43
CA GLU A 47 -7.05 10.65 -16.32
C GLU A 47 -7.93 10.10 -17.46
N SER A 48 -9.25 10.30 -17.39
CA SER A 48 -10.19 9.83 -18.41
C SER A 48 -10.00 10.47 -19.80
N SER A 49 -10.52 9.79 -20.84
CA SER A 49 -10.45 10.27 -22.23
C SER A 49 -11.29 11.53 -22.40
N LEU A 50 -10.82 12.41 -23.28
CA LEU A 50 -11.53 13.62 -23.67
C LEU A 50 -12.90 13.32 -24.29
N ALA A 51 -13.08 12.11 -24.86
CA ALA A 51 -14.36 11.64 -25.39
C ALA A 51 -15.49 11.63 -24.35
N ASP A 52 -15.17 11.41 -23.06
CA ASP A 52 -16.18 11.37 -21.99
C ASP A 52 -16.85 12.73 -21.72
N LEU A 53 -16.27 13.84 -22.21
CA LEU A 53 -16.88 15.17 -22.08
C LEU A 53 -17.89 15.48 -23.18
N PHE A 54 -17.87 14.75 -24.28
CA PHE A 54 -18.65 15.08 -25.47
C PHE A 54 -19.20 13.80 -26.12
N PRO A 55 -20.52 13.54 -26.05
CA PRO A 55 -21.12 12.26 -26.48
C PRO A 55 -20.95 11.90 -27.97
N ASN A 56 -20.36 12.79 -28.81
CA ASN A 56 -20.05 12.56 -30.22
C ASN A 56 -18.56 12.75 -30.56
N ALA A 57 -17.66 12.79 -29.57
CA ALA A 57 -16.25 13.17 -29.78
C ALA A 57 -15.32 12.05 -30.27
N GLN A 58 -15.80 10.84 -30.55
CA GLN A 58 -14.96 9.78 -31.12
C GLN A 58 -14.30 10.23 -32.44
N LEU A 59 -15.03 10.98 -33.28
CA LEU A 59 -14.51 11.55 -34.53
C LEU A 59 -13.46 12.63 -34.27
N LEU A 60 -13.66 13.44 -33.22
CA LEU A 60 -12.76 14.51 -32.80
C LEU A 60 -11.47 13.95 -32.18
N GLU A 61 -11.57 12.91 -31.37
CA GLU A 61 -10.41 12.22 -30.78
C GLU A 61 -9.55 11.58 -31.87
N ASN A 62 -10.17 10.93 -32.85
CA ASN A 62 -9.46 10.35 -34.00
C ASN A 62 -8.79 11.43 -34.87
N THR A 63 -9.44 12.57 -35.11
CA THR A 63 -8.82 13.68 -35.85
C THR A 63 -7.69 14.32 -35.06
N LEU A 64 -7.88 14.59 -33.77
CA LEU A 64 -6.83 15.15 -32.91
C LEU A 64 -5.62 14.22 -32.82
N ALA A 65 -5.83 12.91 -32.69
CA ALA A 65 -4.76 11.91 -32.68
C ALA A 65 -3.96 11.91 -33.99
N VAL A 66 -4.63 12.01 -35.15
CA VAL A 66 -3.97 12.12 -36.47
C VAL A 66 -3.08 13.35 -36.58
N PHE A 67 -3.46 14.46 -35.93
CA PHE A 67 -2.67 15.68 -35.88
C PHE A 67 -1.67 15.72 -34.70
N GLY A 68 -1.52 14.63 -33.95
CA GLY A 68 -0.59 14.53 -32.82
C GLY A 68 -1.00 15.33 -31.59
N PHE A 69 -2.27 15.75 -31.50
CA PHE A 69 -2.80 16.42 -30.31
C PHE A 69 -3.09 15.42 -29.20
N PRO A 70 -2.90 15.84 -27.93
CA PRO A 70 -3.17 14.98 -26.78
C PRO A 70 -4.66 14.60 -26.69
N THR A 71 -4.92 13.30 -26.50
CA THR A 71 -6.28 12.72 -26.39
C THR A 71 -6.76 12.55 -24.95
N SER A 72 -5.90 12.79 -23.94
CA SER A 72 -6.29 12.74 -22.53
C SER A 72 -6.65 14.12 -21.98
N LYS A 73 -7.65 14.18 -21.07
CA LYS A 73 -8.01 15.42 -20.38
C LYS A 73 -6.81 16.04 -19.65
N ARG A 74 -5.99 15.19 -19.01
CA ARG A 74 -4.72 15.57 -18.41
C ARG A 74 -3.84 16.36 -19.38
N ALA A 75 -3.58 15.82 -20.56
CA ALA A 75 -2.65 16.47 -21.47
C ALA A 75 -3.25 17.75 -22.11
N LEU A 76 -4.58 17.84 -22.26
CA LEU A 76 -5.25 19.11 -22.57
C LEU A 76 -5.06 20.15 -21.45
N PHE A 77 -5.27 19.77 -20.19
CA PHE A 77 -5.04 20.64 -19.04
C PHE A 77 -3.58 21.09 -18.93
N GLU A 78 -2.63 20.19 -19.15
CA GLU A 78 -1.20 20.51 -19.16
C GLU A 78 -0.85 21.49 -20.30
N ALA A 79 -1.43 21.32 -21.49
CA ALA A 79 -1.25 22.26 -22.60
C ALA A 79 -1.87 23.63 -22.31
N ALA A 80 -3.15 23.66 -21.88
CA ALA A 80 -3.87 24.89 -21.58
C ALA A 80 -3.20 25.69 -20.45
N SER A 81 -2.81 25.01 -19.37
CA SER A 81 -2.08 25.65 -18.27
C SER A 81 -0.72 26.19 -18.71
N SER A 82 -0.01 25.52 -19.63
CA SER A 82 1.23 26.03 -20.22
C SER A 82 1.01 27.33 -20.99
N PHE A 83 0.01 27.38 -21.87
CA PHE A 83 -0.32 28.61 -22.61
C PHE A 83 -0.67 29.78 -21.68
N VAL A 84 -1.49 29.54 -20.66
CA VAL A 84 -1.87 30.56 -19.67
C VAL A 84 -0.64 31.01 -18.88
N ALA A 85 0.20 30.07 -18.44
CA ALA A 85 1.40 30.38 -17.67
C ALA A 85 2.41 31.23 -18.45
N TYR A 86 2.63 30.94 -19.74
CA TYR A 86 3.47 31.78 -20.61
C TYR A 86 2.90 33.19 -20.78
N GLY A 87 1.57 33.31 -20.97
CA GLY A 87 0.90 34.60 -21.05
C GLY A 87 1.06 35.43 -19.77
N LEU A 88 0.88 34.80 -18.60
CA LEU A 88 1.04 35.46 -17.30
C LEU A 88 2.50 35.82 -17.01
N GLY A 89 3.44 34.95 -17.37
CA GLY A 89 4.88 35.22 -17.24
C GLY A 89 5.31 36.43 -18.06
N PHE A 90 4.85 36.50 -19.32
CA PHE A 90 5.08 37.67 -20.17
C PHE A 90 4.49 38.95 -19.57
N LEU A 91 3.21 38.91 -19.14
CA LEU A 91 2.56 40.05 -18.49
C LEU A 91 3.31 40.53 -17.24
N GLN A 92 3.84 39.62 -16.42
CA GLN A 92 4.60 39.96 -15.22
C GLN A 92 5.90 40.71 -15.55
N VAL A 93 6.68 40.23 -16.53
CA VAL A 93 7.93 40.90 -16.88
C VAL A 93 7.67 42.24 -17.59
N THR A 94 6.64 42.33 -18.43
CA THR A 94 6.22 43.60 -19.03
C THR A 94 5.84 44.64 -17.97
N LYS A 95 5.12 44.24 -16.91
CA LYS A 95 4.80 45.13 -15.77
C LYS A 95 6.06 45.67 -15.09
N ILE A 96 7.02 44.80 -14.80
CA ILE A 96 8.29 45.19 -14.17
C ILE A 96 9.03 46.20 -15.06
N LEU A 97 9.10 45.95 -16.37
CA LEU A 97 9.73 46.88 -17.32
C LEU A 97 9.02 48.24 -17.38
N ILE A 98 7.69 48.27 -17.42
CA ILE A 98 6.92 49.52 -17.47
C ILE A 98 7.07 50.31 -16.16
N LEU A 99 7.08 49.63 -15.01
CA LEU A 99 7.27 50.27 -13.71
C LEU A 99 8.69 50.80 -13.50
N ASN A 100 9.68 50.14 -14.09
CA ASN A 100 11.08 50.54 -14.04
C ASN A 100 11.49 51.51 -15.17
N ARG A 101 10.53 51.93 -16.00
CA ARG A 101 10.72 52.68 -17.26
C ARG A 101 11.35 54.06 -17.10
N LYS A 102 11.55 54.57 -15.88
CA LYS A 102 12.22 55.87 -15.68
C LYS A 102 13.76 55.81 -15.65
N ASP A 103 14.39 54.66 -15.39
CA ASP A 103 15.86 54.65 -15.18
C ASP A 103 16.67 53.79 -16.17
N ILE A 104 16.09 52.76 -16.81
CA ILE A 104 16.91 51.80 -17.60
C ILE A 104 16.62 51.88 -19.10
N LEU A 105 15.36 51.81 -19.52
CA LEU A 105 15.00 51.78 -20.95
C LEU A 105 15.18 53.15 -21.62
N PHE A 106 14.86 54.24 -20.91
CA PHE A 106 15.04 55.60 -21.43
C PHE A 106 16.53 55.93 -21.59
N ASN A 107 17.36 55.60 -20.59
CA ASN A 107 18.82 55.71 -20.69
C ASN A 107 19.42 54.82 -21.80
N LEU A 108 18.81 53.68 -22.13
CA LEU A 108 19.25 52.80 -23.22
C LEU A 108 18.88 53.34 -24.60
N ILE A 109 17.65 53.85 -24.75
CA ILE A 109 17.18 54.45 -26.00
C ILE A 109 17.86 55.79 -26.24
N GLU A 110 18.00 56.63 -25.23
CA GLU A 110 18.67 57.94 -25.31
C GLU A 110 20.16 57.80 -25.62
N ASN A 111 20.84 56.76 -25.10
CA ASN A 111 22.22 56.42 -25.49
C ASN A 111 22.31 55.80 -26.90
N ALA A 112 21.24 55.18 -27.41
CA ALA A 112 21.21 54.66 -28.77
C ALA A 112 20.88 55.76 -29.80
N THR A 113 19.98 56.69 -29.48
CA THR A 113 19.53 57.77 -30.37
C THR A 113 20.46 58.98 -30.35
N SER A 114 21.18 59.24 -29.25
CA SER A 114 22.23 60.27 -29.22
C SER A 114 23.41 59.97 -30.15
N SER A 115 23.52 58.73 -30.65
CA SER A 115 24.50 58.35 -31.68
C SER A 115 24.03 58.59 -33.13
N ILE A 116 22.81 59.12 -33.35
CA ILE A 116 22.24 59.39 -34.69
C ILE A 116 22.21 60.91 -35.02
N LYS A 117 22.71 61.78 -34.13
CA LYS A 117 22.97 63.18 -34.51
C LYS A 117 24.23 63.23 -35.39
N GLU A 118 24.00 63.62 -36.65
CA GLU A 118 24.92 63.88 -37.76
C GLU A 118 26.41 64.06 -37.42
N PRO A 119 27.30 63.35 -38.13
CA PRO A 119 28.56 63.91 -38.57
C PRO A 119 28.40 64.37 -40.02
N SER A 120 28.38 65.68 -40.24
CA SER A 120 28.83 66.27 -41.49
C SER A 120 30.29 65.87 -41.70
N GLY A 121 30.54 64.86 -42.53
CA GLY A 121 31.91 64.45 -42.88
C GLY A 121 31.95 63.05 -43.48
N TYR A 122 32.35 62.98 -44.75
CA TYR A 122 32.54 61.75 -45.52
C TYR A 122 33.43 60.74 -44.75
N GLY A 123 32.81 59.62 -44.36
CA GLY A 123 33.49 58.45 -43.81
C GLY A 123 32.47 57.36 -43.49
N ALA A 124 32.53 56.23 -44.20
CA ALA A 124 31.60 55.12 -44.02
C ALA A 124 31.59 54.66 -42.54
N PRO A 125 30.44 54.68 -41.83
CA PRO A 125 30.41 54.35 -40.42
C PRO A 125 30.56 52.83 -40.24
N LYS A 126 31.64 52.41 -39.56
CA LYS A 126 31.73 51.05 -39.02
C LYS A 126 30.68 50.89 -37.92
N PRO A 127 29.77 49.91 -37.97
CA PRO A 127 28.78 49.72 -36.91
C PRO A 127 29.48 49.36 -35.59
N ARG A 128 29.29 50.19 -34.55
CA ARG A 128 29.83 49.96 -33.20
C ARG A 128 29.27 48.66 -32.60
N ARG A 129 30.13 47.63 -32.52
CA ARG A 129 29.84 46.27 -32.02
C ARG A 129 29.30 46.22 -30.57
N SER A 130 29.50 47.28 -29.76
CA SER A 130 29.13 47.32 -28.33
C SER A 130 27.66 47.65 -28.03
N VAL A 131 26.95 48.33 -28.93
CA VAL A 131 25.51 48.63 -28.75
C VAL A 131 24.67 47.38 -29.01
N ARG A 132 25.12 46.56 -29.97
CA ARG A 132 24.48 45.31 -30.38
C ARG A 132 24.50 44.26 -29.25
N THR A 133 25.61 44.11 -28.53
CA THR A 133 25.73 43.14 -27.44
C THR A 133 24.87 43.50 -26.22
N ARG A 134 24.78 44.78 -25.84
CA ARG A 134 23.92 45.23 -24.73
C ARG A 134 22.43 45.06 -25.01
N PHE A 135 22.02 45.28 -26.25
CA PHE A 135 20.64 45.06 -26.68
C PHE A 135 20.27 43.56 -26.64
N PHE A 136 21.12 42.69 -27.17
CA PHE A 136 20.91 41.24 -27.11
C PHE A 136 20.93 40.69 -25.68
N ALA A 137 21.84 41.18 -24.82
CA ALA A 137 21.88 40.79 -23.41
C ALA A 137 20.58 41.17 -22.67
N SER A 138 20.01 42.34 -22.97
CA SER A 138 18.76 42.81 -22.36
C SER A 138 17.56 41.96 -22.80
N ILE A 139 17.48 41.63 -24.10
CA ILE A 139 16.44 40.75 -24.65
C ILE A 139 16.55 39.34 -24.07
N ALA A 140 17.77 38.79 -23.99
CA ALA A 140 18.00 37.48 -23.40
C ALA A 140 17.59 37.46 -21.92
N THR A 141 17.95 38.48 -21.15
CA THR A 141 17.56 38.59 -19.73
C THR A 141 16.05 38.67 -19.57
N PHE A 142 15.37 39.45 -20.43
CA PHE A 142 13.90 39.53 -20.47
C PHE A 142 13.27 38.16 -20.73
N PHE A 143 13.77 37.44 -21.74
CA PHE A 143 13.26 36.14 -22.10
C PHE A 143 13.46 35.12 -20.98
N CYS A 144 14.65 35.10 -20.35
CA CYS A 144 14.93 34.24 -19.20
C CYS A 144 14.00 34.53 -18.02
N LEU A 145 13.78 35.81 -17.67
CA LEU A 145 12.87 36.19 -16.60
C LEU A 145 11.41 35.81 -16.92
N ALA A 146 10.99 35.93 -18.19
CA ALA A 146 9.65 35.56 -18.62
C ALA A 146 9.45 34.04 -18.55
N MET A 147 10.46 33.26 -18.95
CA MET A 147 10.43 31.79 -18.84
C MET A 147 10.44 31.32 -17.39
N LEU A 148 11.23 31.94 -16.51
CA LEU A 148 11.24 31.63 -15.07
C LEU A 148 9.90 31.96 -14.40
N SER A 149 9.32 33.11 -14.73
CA SER A 149 8.00 33.48 -14.22
C SER A 149 6.91 32.53 -14.76
N ALA A 150 6.97 32.16 -16.04
CA ALA A 150 6.06 31.20 -16.64
C ALA A 150 6.19 29.81 -16.00
N SER A 151 7.40 29.33 -15.70
CA SER A 151 7.57 28.03 -15.03
C SER A 151 7.00 28.01 -13.62
N LEU A 152 7.10 29.13 -12.88
CA LEU A 152 6.46 29.27 -11.56
C LEU A 152 4.94 29.22 -11.67
N TRP A 153 4.35 29.94 -12.62
CA TRP A 153 2.90 29.89 -12.88
C TRP A 153 2.45 28.49 -13.31
N LEU A 154 3.20 27.84 -14.19
CA LEU A 154 2.90 26.48 -14.64
C LEU A 154 2.92 25.50 -13.46
N GLY A 155 3.96 25.56 -12.61
CA GLY A 155 4.04 24.74 -11.40
C GLY A 155 2.94 25.05 -10.38
N ALA A 156 2.44 26.29 -10.33
CA ALA A 156 1.36 26.69 -9.44
C ALA A 156 -0.04 26.27 -9.94
N MET A 157 -0.21 26.05 -11.25
CA MET A 157 -1.49 25.63 -11.85
C MET A 157 -1.57 24.13 -12.12
N LYS A 158 -0.43 23.51 -12.44
CA LYS A 158 -0.38 22.10 -12.82
C LYS A 158 -0.83 21.24 -11.64
N PRO A 159 -1.82 20.34 -11.80
CA PRO A 159 -2.19 19.42 -10.76
C PRO A 159 -1.03 18.49 -10.40
N SER A 160 -0.78 18.32 -9.11
CA SER A 160 0.18 17.36 -8.59
C SER A 160 -0.56 16.17 -7.98
N SER A 161 -0.05 14.96 -8.18
CA SER A 161 -0.58 13.77 -7.52
C SER A 161 -0.38 13.88 -6.01
N SER A 162 -1.42 13.53 -5.27
CA SER A 162 -1.44 13.50 -3.81
C SER A 162 -2.31 12.35 -3.36
N THR A 163 -2.25 12.00 -2.08
CA THR A 163 -3.11 10.99 -1.48
C THR A 163 -3.94 11.62 -0.39
N ILE A 164 -5.21 11.22 -0.32
CA ILE A 164 -6.08 11.53 0.81
C ILE A 164 -6.53 10.24 1.49
N VAL A 165 -6.70 10.32 2.80
CA VAL A 165 -7.24 9.22 3.58
C VAL A 165 -8.73 9.44 3.75
N VAL A 166 -9.52 8.52 3.21
CA VAL A 166 -10.97 8.46 3.38
C VAL A 166 -11.29 7.38 4.39
N LYS A 167 -12.20 7.67 5.33
CA LYS A 167 -12.67 6.68 6.29
C LYS A 167 -13.89 5.98 5.73
N ASP A 168 -13.88 4.66 5.79
CA ASP A 168 -15.01 3.81 5.42
C ASP A 168 -15.10 2.63 6.39
N THR A 169 -15.99 1.68 6.16
CA THR A 169 -16.23 0.54 7.03
C THR A 169 -15.99 -0.78 6.29
N ILE A 170 -15.46 -1.77 7.02
CA ILE A 170 -15.26 -3.13 6.53
C ILE A 170 -15.75 -4.12 7.59
N GLY A 171 -16.37 -5.22 7.14
CA GLY A 171 -16.73 -6.33 8.02
C GLY A 171 -15.53 -7.24 8.29
N VAL A 172 -15.16 -7.42 9.56
CA VAL A 172 -14.16 -8.39 10.02
C VAL A 172 -14.85 -9.55 10.76
N PRO A 173 -14.21 -10.73 10.88
CA PRO A 173 -14.82 -11.88 11.57
C PRO A 173 -15.25 -11.52 13.00
N SER A 174 -16.43 -11.98 13.42
CA SER A 174 -16.85 -11.88 14.81
C SER A 174 -16.76 -13.25 15.49
N TYR A 175 -16.16 -13.27 16.68
CA TYR A 175 -16.06 -14.45 17.54
C TYR A 175 -17.04 -14.42 18.72
N SER A 176 -17.98 -13.48 18.72
CA SER A 176 -19.09 -13.44 19.68
C SER A 176 -19.97 -14.69 19.60
N ASN A 177 -20.09 -15.26 18.41
CA ASN A 177 -20.75 -16.54 18.17
C ASN A 177 -19.77 -17.55 17.55
N MET A 178 -19.61 -18.69 18.21
CA MET A 178 -18.70 -19.76 17.79
C MET A 178 -19.41 -21.11 17.64
N THR A 179 -20.72 -21.12 17.45
CA THR A 179 -21.52 -22.37 17.35
C THR A 179 -20.97 -23.38 16.35
N PHE A 180 -20.33 -22.90 15.28
CA PHE A 180 -19.76 -23.75 14.24
C PHE A 180 -18.26 -24.01 14.39
N ILE A 181 -17.55 -23.32 15.29
CA ILE A 181 -16.14 -23.59 15.59
C ILE A 181 -16.07 -24.74 16.58
N LYS A 182 -15.91 -25.93 16.02
CA LYS A 182 -15.75 -27.18 16.75
C LYS A 182 -15.01 -28.17 15.87
N GLU A 183 -14.62 -29.28 16.48
CA GLU A 183 -14.09 -30.40 15.73
C GLU A 183 -15.23 -31.07 14.93
N TYR A 184 -14.94 -31.37 13.66
CA TYR A 184 -15.81 -32.14 12.80
C TYR A 184 -15.08 -33.43 12.45
N PRO A 185 -15.69 -34.60 12.69
CA PRO A 185 -15.06 -35.87 12.38
C PRO A 185 -14.91 -36.01 10.86
N LEU A 186 -13.94 -36.82 10.43
CA LEU A 186 -13.69 -37.10 9.01
C LEU A 186 -14.93 -37.63 8.27
N SER A 187 -15.83 -38.33 8.97
CA SER A 187 -17.06 -38.90 8.42
C SER A 187 -18.21 -37.89 8.27
N GLN A 188 -18.18 -36.76 8.99
CA GLN A 188 -19.25 -35.77 8.96
C GLN A 188 -18.65 -34.37 8.80
N PRO A 189 -18.50 -33.88 7.54
CA PRO A 189 -17.96 -32.56 7.30
C PRO A 189 -18.87 -31.49 7.90
N GLY A 190 -18.24 -30.42 8.37
CA GLY A 190 -18.90 -29.25 8.91
C GLY A 190 -19.51 -28.37 7.83
N PRO A 191 -20.25 -27.33 8.24
CA PRO A 191 -20.83 -26.36 7.32
C PRO A 191 -19.76 -25.76 6.42
N SER A 192 -20.06 -25.72 5.12
CA SER A 192 -19.19 -25.16 4.09
C SER A 192 -20.01 -24.42 3.04
N SER A 193 -19.38 -23.48 2.36
CA SER A 193 -19.97 -22.68 1.30
C SER A 193 -18.93 -22.45 0.21
N THR A 194 -19.33 -22.65 -1.04
CA THR A 194 -18.49 -22.40 -2.22
C THR A 194 -19.01 -21.18 -2.94
N THR A 195 -18.13 -20.20 -3.15
CA THR A 195 -18.45 -18.95 -3.85
C THR A 195 -17.42 -18.67 -4.95
N LYS A 196 -17.61 -17.59 -5.71
CA LYS A 196 -16.59 -17.10 -6.66
C LYS A 196 -15.23 -16.84 -6.00
N ASN A 197 -15.23 -16.53 -4.70
CA ASN A 197 -14.04 -16.20 -3.92
C ASN A 197 -13.35 -17.44 -3.34
N GLY A 198 -13.88 -18.66 -3.54
CA GLY A 198 -13.29 -19.91 -3.06
C GLY A 198 -14.24 -20.76 -2.24
N ILE A 199 -13.68 -21.80 -1.61
CA ILE A 199 -14.37 -22.69 -0.67
C ILE A 199 -14.10 -22.19 0.75
N PHE A 200 -15.14 -22.09 1.57
CA PHE A 200 -15.07 -21.70 2.97
C PHE A 200 -15.70 -22.80 3.81
N SER A 201 -15.05 -23.25 4.88
CA SER A 201 -15.48 -24.42 5.64
C SER A 201 -15.02 -24.37 7.08
N TYR A 202 -15.86 -24.84 8.00
CA TYR A 202 -15.44 -25.07 9.39
C TYR A 202 -14.68 -26.39 9.58
N SER A 203 -14.66 -27.29 8.58
CA SER A 203 -13.77 -28.45 8.54
C SER A 203 -12.43 -28.08 7.92
N VAL A 204 -11.66 -27.27 8.62
CA VAL A 204 -10.42 -26.67 8.12
C VAL A 204 -9.39 -27.74 7.77
N ALA A 205 -9.19 -28.69 8.69
CA ALA A 205 -8.21 -29.77 8.55
C ALA A 205 -8.44 -30.66 7.33
N THR A 206 -9.67 -30.83 6.82
CA THR A 206 -9.93 -31.68 5.65
C THR A 206 -10.04 -30.88 4.35
N THR A 207 -10.58 -29.66 4.43
CA THR A 207 -10.88 -28.85 3.25
C THR A 207 -9.62 -28.16 2.70
N PHE A 208 -8.70 -27.74 3.58
CA PHE A 208 -7.56 -26.90 3.21
C PHE A 208 -6.19 -27.59 3.31
N LEU A 209 -6.16 -28.93 3.33
CA LEU A 209 -4.93 -29.74 3.51
C LEU A 209 -3.75 -29.25 2.67
N ASN A 210 -3.93 -29.12 1.37
CA ASN A 210 -2.85 -28.69 0.47
C ASN A 210 -2.34 -27.29 0.81
N GLY A 211 -3.25 -26.38 1.17
CA GLY A 211 -2.90 -25.03 1.58
C GLY A 211 -2.16 -24.99 2.92
N LEU A 212 -2.58 -25.82 3.88
CA LEU A 212 -1.93 -25.96 5.17
C LEU A 212 -0.52 -26.57 5.04
N VAL A 213 -0.35 -27.58 4.19
CA VAL A 213 0.97 -28.15 3.86
C VAL A 213 1.86 -27.12 3.18
N ALA A 214 1.32 -26.33 2.26
CA ALA A 214 2.04 -25.25 1.60
C ALA A 214 2.45 -24.15 2.61
N SER A 215 1.58 -23.79 3.55
CA SER A 215 1.92 -22.86 4.65
C SER A 215 3.01 -23.45 5.53
N GLY A 216 2.86 -24.70 5.99
CA GLY A 216 3.80 -25.38 6.87
C GLY A 216 5.18 -25.62 6.25
N SER A 217 5.28 -25.80 4.93
CA SER A 217 6.57 -25.91 4.24
C SER A 217 7.24 -24.55 3.96
N SER A 218 6.54 -23.44 4.20
CA SER A 218 7.02 -22.08 3.92
C SER A 218 7.52 -21.36 5.18
N LEU A 219 8.57 -20.55 5.04
CA LEU A 219 9.08 -19.66 6.11
C LEU A 219 8.47 -18.27 5.94
N SER A 220 7.48 -17.92 6.77
CA SER A 220 6.74 -16.65 6.65
C SER A 220 7.57 -15.44 7.11
N ASP A 221 8.25 -15.53 8.25
CA ASP A 221 9.10 -14.47 8.81
C ASP A 221 10.51 -15.03 9.08
N LEU A 222 11.52 -14.49 8.38
CA LEU A 222 12.93 -14.82 8.59
C LEU A 222 13.62 -13.71 9.40
N PRO A 223 14.44 -14.04 10.42
CA PRO A 223 15.28 -13.08 11.14
C PRO A 223 16.16 -12.16 10.29
N ASP A 224 16.46 -12.53 9.04
CA ASP A 224 17.25 -11.76 8.07
C ASP A 224 16.52 -10.52 7.52
N GLY A 225 15.27 -10.29 7.93
CA GLY A 225 14.42 -9.21 7.43
C GLY A 225 13.81 -9.50 6.05
N VAL A 226 14.00 -10.70 5.49
CA VAL A 226 13.39 -11.13 4.24
C VAL A 226 11.96 -11.57 4.50
N ILE A 227 11.01 -10.74 4.08
CA ILE A 227 9.58 -11.00 4.18
C ILE A 227 9.17 -11.87 2.98
N ARG A 228 8.66 -13.09 3.25
CA ARG A 228 8.16 -13.98 2.19
C ARG A 228 6.67 -13.76 1.96
N LYS A 229 6.24 -13.98 0.71
CA LYS A 229 4.83 -13.96 0.35
C LYS A 229 4.26 -15.37 0.36
N HIS A 230 3.07 -15.52 0.91
CA HIS A 230 2.31 -16.78 0.81
C HIS A 230 0.84 -16.48 0.48
N PRO A 231 0.19 -17.32 -0.34
CA PRO A 231 -1.19 -17.07 -0.74
C PRO A 231 -2.14 -17.23 0.44
N LYS A 232 -3.21 -16.43 0.45
CA LYS A 232 -4.36 -16.63 1.33
C LYS A 232 -5.07 -17.94 0.95
N LEU A 233 -5.69 -18.62 1.92
CA LEU A 233 -6.42 -19.88 1.72
C LEU A 233 -7.80 -19.67 1.06
N ASP A 234 -7.86 -18.90 -0.02
CA ASP A 234 -9.05 -18.69 -0.83
C ASP A 234 -8.67 -18.34 -2.28
N ASN A 235 -9.67 -18.03 -3.11
CA ASN A 235 -9.47 -17.67 -4.52
C ASN A 235 -9.54 -16.15 -4.77
N THR A 236 -9.35 -15.32 -3.74
CA THR A 236 -9.34 -13.85 -3.88
C THR A 236 -8.07 -13.33 -4.55
N GLN A 237 -7.06 -14.20 -4.71
CA GLN A 237 -5.74 -13.89 -5.28
C GLN A 237 -4.88 -12.95 -4.43
N PHE A 238 -5.26 -12.73 -3.16
CA PHE A 238 -4.44 -11.99 -2.21
C PHE A 238 -3.37 -12.89 -1.59
N SER A 239 -2.23 -12.28 -1.25
CA SER A 239 -1.12 -12.94 -0.57
C SER A 239 -0.70 -12.15 0.68
N PHE A 240 -0.35 -12.87 1.74
CA PHE A 240 0.23 -12.27 2.93
C PHE A 240 1.72 -12.04 2.74
N GLU A 241 2.20 -10.88 3.17
CA GLU A 241 3.61 -10.52 3.28
C GLU A 241 4.06 -10.70 4.73
N GLY A 242 4.80 -11.77 5.01
CA GLY A 242 5.18 -12.14 6.38
C GLY A 242 4.15 -13.08 6.99
N ARG A 243 3.99 -13.07 8.31
CA ARG A 243 2.94 -13.83 9.03
C ARG A 243 1.55 -13.20 8.90
N SER A 244 0.52 -14.05 8.83
CA SER A 244 -0.90 -13.61 8.82
C SER A 244 -1.49 -13.45 10.22
N TYR A 245 -0.93 -14.12 11.24
CA TYR A 245 -1.45 -14.14 12.62
C TYR A 245 -2.93 -14.55 12.73
N GLY A 246 -3.47 -15.23 11.71
CA GLY A 246 -4.89 -15.58 11.66
C GLY A 246 -5.87 -14.43 11.44
N VAL A 247 -5.40 -13.25 11.01
CA VAL A 247 -6.23 -12.07 10.74
C VAL A 247 -6.16 -11.64 9.27
N GLY A 248 -7.03 -10.73 8.85
CA GLY A 248 -7.11 -10.27 7.45
C GLY A 248 -7.94 -11.19 6.56
N SER A 249 -8.73 -12.09 7.15
CA SER A 249 -9.61 -13.00 6.40
C SER A 249 -10.69 -12.27 5.60
N SER A 250 -11.06 -11.05 5.98
CA SER A 250 -12.06 -10.22 5.28
C SER A 250 -11.59 -9.66 3.93
N VAL A 251 -10.27 -9.54 3.75
CA VAL A 251 -9.66 -8.96 2.54
C VAL A 251 -10.01 -9.79 1.31
N GLY A 252 -10.50 -9.15 0.25
CA GLY A 252 -10.99 -9.82 -0.95
C GLY A 252 -12.43 -10.39 -0.84
N ILE A 253 -13.01 -10.49 0.36
CA ILE A 253 -14.34 -11.07 0.60
C ILE A 253 -15.39 -9.98 0.89
N LEU A 254 -15.16 -9.11 1.87
CA LEU A 254 -16.11 -8.09 2.34
C LEU A 254 -15.64 -6.65 2.10
N ASP A 255 -14.66 -6.46 1.23
CA ASP A 255 -14.04 -5.17 0.88
C ASP A 255 -14.47 -4.65 -0.50
N ASP A 256 -15.58 -5.15 -1.04
CA ASP A 256 -16.09 -4.73 -2.36
C ASP A 256 -16.47 -3.24 -2.41
N ALA A 257 -16.94 -2.66 -1.29
CA ALA A 257 -17.20 -1.22 -1.20
C ALA A 257 -15.89 -0.41 -1.33
N LEU A 258 -14.83 -0.85 -0.63
CA LEU A 258 -13.52 -0.19 -0.66
C LEU A 258 -12.85 -0.30 -2.03
N LYS A 259 -12.96 -1.48 -2.67
CA LYS A 259 -12.45 -1.71 -4.04
C LYS A 259 -13.18 -0.89 -5.11
N LYS A 260 -14.45 -0.55 -4.88
CA LYS A 260 -15.25 0.29 -5.79
C LYS A 260 -14.92 1.77 -5.67
N LEU A 261 -14.17 2.18 -4.64
CA LEU A 261 -13.73 3.56 -4.53
C LEU A 261 -12.79 3.89 -5.69
N PRO A 262 -13.08 4.96 -6.44
CA PRO A 262 -12.27 5.36 -7.58
C PRO A 262 -10.85 5.68 -7.11
N SER A 263 -9.83 5.17 -7.81
CA SER A 263 -8.42 5.42 -7.50
C SER A 263 -7.95 4.97 -6.10
N ALA A 264 -8.66 4.04 -5.45
CA ALA A 264 -8.20 3.43 -4.21
C ALA A 264 -6.92 2.61 -4.45
N ARG A 265 -5.88 2.88 -3.64
CA ARG A 265 -4.57 2.24 -3.79
C ARG A 265 -4.30 1.25 -2.67
N THR A 266 -4.48 1.71 -1.44
CA THR A 266 -4.29 0.92 -0.24
C THR A 266 -5.45 1.17 0.71
N TYR A 267 -5.70 0.24 1.61
CA TYR A 267 -6.51 0.52 2.78
C TYR A 267 -5.95 -0.21 3.99
N SER A 268 -6.24 0.31 5.18
CA SER A 268 -5.84 -0.33 6.42
C SER A 268 -6.96 -0.32 7.45
N PHE A 269 -7.01 -1.36 8.27
CA PHE A 269 -8.01 -1.48 9.33
C PHE A 269 -7.42 -2.23 10.52
N HIS A 270 -8.14 -2.19 11.63
CA HIS A 270 -7.76 -2.89 12.84
C HIS A 270 -8.60 -4.15 13.03
N GLU A 271 -7.93 -5.25 13.35
CA GLU A 271 -8.55 -6.54 13.61
C GLU A 271 -7.93 -7.17 14.87
N VAL A 272 -8.76 -7.78 15.70
CA VAL A 272 -8.33 -8.50 16.90
C VAL A 272 -8.10 -9.96 16.53
N GLY A 273 -7.00 -10.54 17.00
CA GLY A 273 -6.68 -11.94 16.75
C GLY A 273 -5.70 -12.49 17.77
N TYR A 274 -5.22 -13.71 17.54
CA TYR A 274 -4.22 -14.35 18.39
C TYR A 274 -2.84 -14.31 17.75
N MET A 275 -1.88 -13.72 18.45
CA MET A 275 -0.48 -13.93 18.17
C MET A 275 -0.10 -15.33 18.69
N THR A 276 0.12 -16.26 17.76
CA THR A 276 0.57 -17.61 18.08
C THR A 276 2.09 -17.61 18.31
N TYR A 277 2.49 -18.23 19.41
CA TYR A 277 3.88 -18.54 19.71
C TYR A 277 3.99 -20.04 19.94
N VAL A 278 4.75 -20.70 19.07
CA VAL A 278 5.08 -22.12 19.21
C VAL A 278 6.45 -22.20 19.85
N ASP A 279 6.65 -23.12 20.78
CA ASP A 279 7.97 -23.48 21.31
C ASP A 279 8.09 -25.00 21.28
N CYS A 280 9.21 -25.54 20.80
CA CYS A 280 9.37 -26.96 20.53
C CYS A 280 10.65 -27.49 21.20
N GLN A 281 10.56 -28.68 21.79
CA GLN A 281 11.67 -29.37 22.44
C GLN A 281 11.63 -30.88 22.14
N TYR A 282 12.79 -31.53 22.18
CA TYR A 282 12.83 -32.99 22.23
C TYR A 282 12.58 -33.48 23.65
N ASN A 283 11.49 -34.24 23.84
CA ASN A 283 11.15 -34.87 25.10
C ASN A 283 11.16 -36.39 24.95
N ARG A 284 12.32 -37.01 25.19
CA ARG A 284 12.48 -38.47 25.12
C ARG A 284 11.70 -39.24 26.19
N SER A 285 11.25 -38.54 27.23
CA SER A 285 10.41 -39.11 28.28
C SER A 285 8.91 -38.93 28.01
N MET A 286 8.53 -38.46 26.81
CA MET A 286 7.12 -38.36 26.45
C MET A 286 6.49 -39.74 26.31
N ASP A 287 5.24 -39.87 26.77
CA ASP A 287 4.49 -41.13 26.70
C ASP A 287 3.78 -41.33 25.35
N PHE A 288 3.72 -40.30 24.50
CA PHE A 288 3.09 -40.39 23.17
C PHE A 288 4.00 -41.16 22.19
N HIS A 289 3.57 -42.32 21.70
CA HIS A 289 4.39 -43.18 20.85
C HIS A 289 3.57 -43.98 19.84
N ILE A 290 4.23 -44.45 18.78
CA ILE A 290 3.65 -45.39 17.80
C ILE A 290 3.67 -46.79 18.44
N ALA A 291 2.49 -47.35 18.67
CA ALA A 291 2.32 -48.69 19.21
C ALA A 291 2.49 -49.77 18.12
N SER A 292 2.33 -51.04 18.52
CA SER A 292 2.39 -52.17 17.60
C SER A 292 1.29 -52.12 16.54
N GLU A 293 1.54 -52.76 15.40
CA GLU A 293 0.54 -52.91 14.33
C GLU A 293 -0.77 -53.50 14.90
N TYR A 294 -1.86 -52.84 14.56
CA TYR A 294 -3.25 -53.24 14.74
C TYR A 294 -3.76 -53.67 13.35
N PRO A 295 -4.58 -54.75 13.20
CA PRO A 295 -4.64 -55.55 11.98
C PRO A 295 -4.83 -54.73 10.70
N HIS A 296 -4.27 -55.24 9.61
CA HIS A 296 -4.32 -54.63 8.28
C HIS A 296 -3.49 -53.34 8.14
N ARG A 297 -2.21 -53.35 8.56
CA ARG A 297 -1.28 -52.23 8.31
C ARG A 297 -1.75 -50.91 8.94
N THR A 298 -2.48 -51.02 10.04
CA THR A 298 -2.93 -49.90 10.85
C THR A 298 -2.05 -49.83 12.09
N PHE A 299 -1.67 -48.63 12.50
CA PHE A 299 -0.82 -48.42 13.65
C PHE A 299 -1.54 -47.46 14.59
N ALA A 300 -1.72 -47.93 15.80
CA ALA A 300 -2.20 -47.09 16.87
C ALA A 300 -1.08 -46.16 17.32
N VAL A 301 -1.40 -44.90 17.55
CA VAL A 301 -0.51 -43.94 18.19
C VAL A 301 -1.21 -43.45 19.44
N THR A 302 -0.56 -43.64 20.59
CA THR A 302 -1.20 -43.47 21.89
C THR A 302 -0.25 -42.89 22.93
N GLY A 303 -0.81 -42.21 23.92
CA GLY A 303 -0.09 -41.80 25.13
C GLY A 303 -0.70 -40.59 25.83
N PHE A 304 -0.18 -40.28 27.01
CA PHE A 304 -0.56 -39.12 27.81
C PHE A 304 0.28 -37.88 27.49
N PHE A 305 -0.37 -36.73 27.57
CA PHE A 305 0.23 -35.40 27.46
C PHE A 305 0.27 -34.74 28.84
N PRO A 306 1.15 -33.75 29.07
CA PRO A 306 1.19 -33.00 30.34
C PRO A 306 -0.15 -32.42 30.76
N ASP A 307 -1.03 -32.16 29.81
CA ASP A 307 -2.36 -31.61 30.00
C ASP A 307 -3.51 -32.56 29.60
N SER A 308 -3.23 -33.86 29.45
CA SER A 308 -4.28 -34.87 29.31
C SER A 308 -5.08 -35.02 30.60
N VAL A 309 -6.40 -35.05 30.49
CA VAL A 309 -7.32 -35.29 31.60
C VAL A 309 -8.15 -36.53 31.30
N GLY A 310 -8.09 -37.53 32.19
CA GLY A 310 -8.98 -38.71 32.16
C GLY A 310 -8.62 -39.82 31.18
N SER A 311 -8.01 -39.54 30.02
CA SER A 311 -7.61 -40.57 29.05
C SER A 311 -6.35 -40.23 28.26
N ALA A 312 -5.63 -41.27 27.83
CA ALA A 312 -4.60 -41.15 26.81
C ALA A 312 -5.25 -40.72 25.48
N GLN A 313 -4.51 -39.98 24.66
CA GLN A 313 -4.96 -39.72 23.28
C GLN A 313 -4.71 -40.97 22.45
N TRP A 314 -5.58 -41.18 21.47
CA TRP A 314 -5.53 -42.32 20.57
C TRP A 314 -5.90 -41.88 19.17
N SER A 315 -5.03 -42.19 18.21
CA SER A 315 -5.27 -41.96 16.79
C SER A 315 -4.73 -43.14 15.98
N GLU A 316 -5.42 -43.47 14.88
CA GLU A 316 -5.08 -44.62 14.03
C GLU A 316 -4.51 -44.15 12.69
N TYR A 317 -3.37 -44.72 12.30
CA TYR A 317 -2.66 -44.34 11.08
C TYR A 317 -2.46 -45.55 10.19
N ILE A 318 -2.68 -45.38 8.88
CA ILE A 318 -2.45 -46.42 7.89
C ILE A 318 -1.06 -46.24 7.30
N GLY A 319 -0.24 -47.29 7.27
CA GLY A 319 1.11 -47.24 6.71
C GLY A 319 1.63 -48.62 6.35
N GLN A 320 2.56 -48.70 5.40
CA GLN A 320 3.19 -49.96 5.01
C GLN A 320 3.93 -50.59 6.21
N ASP A 321 4.56 -49.74 7.01
CA ASP A 321 5.21 -50.07 8.26
C ASP A 321 5.20 -48.84 9.19
N SER A 322 5.55 -49.05 10.47
CA SER A 322 5.67 -47.97 11.44
C SER A 322 6.75 -46.95 11.11
N SER A 323 7.70 -47.27 10.21
CA SER A 323 8.79 -46.36 9.84
C SER A 323 8.31 -45.15 9.04
N SER A 324 7.18 -45.31 8.33
CA SER A 324 6.58 -44.28 7.48
C SER A 324 5.65 -43.29 8.18
N ILE A 325 5.37 -43.52 9.46
CA ILE A 325 4.36 -42.78 10.21
C ILE A 325 4.95 -41.51 10.82
N VAL A 326 4.18 -40.43 10.71
CA VAL A 326 4.34 -39.19 11.48
C VAL A 326 2.97 -38.83 12.01
N ALA A 327 2.81 -38.93 13.32
CA ALA A 327 1.57 -38.68 14.02
C ALA A 327 1.71 -37.46 14.92
N MET A 328 0.71 -36.57 14.88
CA MET A 328 0.61 -35.45 15.80
C MET A 328 -0.53 -35.74 16.76
N GLY A 329 -0.24 -35.81 18.05
CA GLY A 329 -1.27 -35.90 19.07
C GLY A 329 -1.43 -34.56 19.79
N VAL A 330 -2.65 -34.30 20.21
CA VAL A 330 -3.05 -33.06 20.88
C VAL A 330 -3.85 -33.44 22.11
N ALA A 331 -3.63 -32.76 23.23
CA ALA A 331 -4.43 -33.01 24.43
C ALA A 331 -5.83 -32.38 24.33
N ASP A 332 -6.88 -33.11 24.74
CA ASP A 332 -8.23 -32.54 24.91
C ASP A 332 -8.41 -32.21 26.38
N SER A 333 -8.30 -30.94 26.73
CA SER A 333 -8.72 -30.50 28.05
C SER A 333 -9.29 -29.10 27.97
N PRO A 334 -10.56 -28.88 28.38
CA PRO A 334 -11.10 -27.52 28.46
C PRO A 334 -10.31 -26.65 29.45
N GLU A 335 -9.68 -27.26 30.47
CA GLU A 335 -9.05 -26.56 31.60
C GLU A 335 -7.59 -26.19 31.35
N SER A 336 -6.93 -26.82 30.37
CA SER A 336 -5.50 -26.59 30.15
C SER A 336 -5.20 -25.19 29.59
N PRO A 337 -4.31 -24.40 30.24
CA PRO A 337 -3.93 -23.08 29.78
C PRO A 337 -2.90 -23.09 28.64
N ARG A 338 -2.10 -24.16 28.51
CA ARG A 338 -1.08 -24.33 27.47
C ARG A 338 -1.43 -25.53 26.61
N ARG A 339 -1.37 -25.38 25.30
CA ARG A 339 -1.76 -26.45 24.38
C ARG A 339 -0.55 -27.21 23.90
N TYR A 340 -0.47 -28.49 24.23
CA TYR A 340 0.62 -29.36 23.80
C TYR A 340 0.27 -30.07 22.49
N ILE A 341 1.26 -30.13 21.61
CA ILE A 341 1.32 -30.99 20.45
C ILE A 341 2.52 -31.93 20.67
N SER A 342 2.33 -33.23 20.51
CA SER A 342 3.45 -34.18 20.50
C SER A 342 3.51 -34.86 19.14
N ILE A 343 4.72 -35.04 18.62
CA ILE A 343 4.99 -35.68 17.33
C ILE A 343 5.72 -36.99 17.60
N ALA A 344 5.04 -38.10 17.30
CA ALA A 344 5.66 -39.42 17.27
C ALA A 344 5.94 -39.78 15.81
N ALA A 345 7.18 -40.17 15.52
CA ALA A 345 7.63 -40.41 14.15
C ALA A 345 8.44 -41.70 14.03
N GLY A 346 8.23 -42.41 12.92
CA GLY A 346 8.97 -43.61 12.55
C GLY A 346 10.38 -43.32 12.06
N GLU A 347 11.14 -44.38 11.77
CA GLU A 347 12.57 -44.28 11.43
C GLU A 347 12.84 -43.42 10.18
N LYS A 348 11.94 -43.37 9.18
CA LYS A 348 12.12 -42.48 8.01
C LYS A 348 12.11 -41.00 8.38
N TYR A 349 11.42 -40.66 9.47
CA TYR A 349 11.23 -39.31 9.97
C TYR A 349 11.84 -39.14 11.37
N LYS A 350 12.91 -39.89 11.66
CA LYS A 350 13.54 -39.96 12.99
C LYS A 350 13.85 -38.60 13.61
N ALA A 351 14.22 -37.62 12.79
CA ALA A 351 14.49 -36.24 13.22
C ALA A 351 13.28 -35.58 13.88
N LEU A 352 12.05 -36.01 13.58
CA LEU A 352 10.82 -35.47 14.16
C LEU A 352 10.37 -36.24 15.41
N ASN A 353 10.96 -37.41 15.68
CA ASN A 353 10.50 -38.28 16.74
C ASN A 353 10.80 -37.67 18.13
N ALA A 354 9.90 -37.93 19.08
CA ALA A 354 9.95 -37.39 20.44
C ALA A 354 9.95 -35.85 20.48
N THR A 355 9.32 -35.19 19.50
CA THR A 355 9.17 -33.73 19.51
C THR A 355 7.91 -33.35 20.25
N GLN A 356 8.00 -32.39 21.17
CA GLN A 356 6.86 -31.85 21.88
C GLN A 356 6.88 -30.33 21.76
N CYS A 357 5.77 -29.75 21.33
CA CYS A 357 5.61 -28.32 21.16
C CYS A 357 4.47 -27.78 22.02
N THR A 358 4.64 -26.57 22.54
CA THR A 358 3.57 -25.79 23.18
C THR A 358 3.14 -24.67 22.25
N ILE A 359 1.83 -24.43 22.15
CA ILE A 359 1.27 -23.28 21.46
C ILE A 359 0.60 -22.34 22.46
N ASP A 360 1.12 -21.13 22.53
CA ASP A 360 0.57 -20.03 23.30
C ASP A 360 -0.18 -19.06 22.38
N PHE A 361 -1.42 -18.73 22.75
CA PHE A 361 -2.27 -17.79 22.02
C PHE A 361 -2.38 -16.50 22.83
N THR A 362 -1.71 -15.44 22.36
CA THR A 362 -1.79 -14.12 23.03
C THR A 362 -2.73 -13.19 22.26
N PRO A 363 -3.81 -12.67 22.87
CA PRO A 363 -4.73 -11.76 22.20
C PRO A 363 -4.05 -10.41 21.90
N VAL A 364 -4.07 -10.00 20.64
CA VAL A 364 -3.39 -8.81 20.12
C VAL A 364 -4.29 -8.07 19.14
N LEU A 365 -4.23 -6.74 19.17
CA LEU A 365 -4.78 -5.89 18.13
C LEU A 365 -3.77 -5.75 16.99
N PHE A 366 -4.18 -6.09 15.79
CA PHE A 366 -3.37 -6.02 14.58
C PHE A 366 -3.80 -4.86 13.68
N GLN A 367 -2.82 -4.26 13.02
CA GLN A 367 -3.04 -3.41 11.86
C GLN A 367 -2.90 -4.25 10.61
N VAL A 368 -3.99 -4.37 9.86
CA VAL A 368 -4.01 -5.04 8.56
C VAL A 368 -3.91 -3.94 7.50
N SER A 369 -2.84 -3.96 6.71
CA SER A 369 -2.63 -3.05 5.59
C SER A 369 -2.73 -3.83 4.28
N VAL A 370 -3.56 -3.35 3.37
CA VAL A 370 -3.86 -4.02 2.11
C VAL A 370 -3.45 -3.13 0.95
N ASN A 371 -2.68 -3.69 0.03
CA ASN A 371 -2.40 -3.07 -1.26
C ASN A 371 -3.30 -3.72 -2.32
N ILE A 372 -4.21 -2.92 -2.89
CA ILE A 372 -5.24 -3.41 -3.82
C ILE A 372 -4.59 -3.84 -5.14
N ARG A 373 -3.59 -3.10 -5.64
CA ARG A 373 -2.94 -3.36 -6.93
C ARG A 373 -2.03 -4.58 -6.87
N ASP A 374 -1.20 -4.66 -5.83
CA ASP A 374 -0.24 -5.76 -5.66
C ASP A 374 -0.90 -7.01 -5.07
N LYS A 375 -2.20 -6.93 -4.72
CA LYS A 375 -2.97 -7.96 -4.02
C LYS A 375 -2.19 -8.52 -2.82
N SER A 376 -1.67 -7.62 -2.01
CA SER A 376 -0.84 -7.99 -0.86
C SER A 376 -1.43 -7.50 0.46
N ILE A 377 -1.24 -8.31 1.50
CA ILE A 377 -1.74 -8.08 2.85
C ILE A 377 -0.54 -8.08 3.78
N LYS A 378 -0.38 -7.02 4.54
CA LYS A 378 0.66 -6.92 5.57
C LYS A 378 -0.01 -6.78 6.92
N VAL A 379 0.36 -7.66 7.85
CA VAL A 379 -0.18 -7.66 9.21
C VAL A 379 0.91 -7.22 10.18
N LYS A 380 0.59 -6.28 11.05
CA LYS A 380 1.50 -5.80 12.10
C LYS A 380 0.83 -5.86 13.47
N PRO A 381 1.45 -6.50 14.48
CA PRO A 381 0.96 -6.42 15.85
C PRO A 381 1.12 -4.99 16.39
N LEU A 382 0.09 -4.45 17.04
CA LEU A 382 0.13 -3.12 17.66
C LEU A 382 0.29 -3.21 19.17
N ARG A 383 -0.70 -3.81 19.85
CA ARG A 383 -0.74 -3.90 21.31
C ARG A 383 -1.52 -5.13 21.77
N ARG A 384 -1.19 -5.63 22.96
CA ARG A 384 -2.00 -6.64 23.64
C ARG A 384 -3.35 -6.05 24.03
N VAL A 385 -4.37 -6.90 24.04
CA VAL A 385 -5.74 -6.56 24.41
C VAL A 385 -6.29 -7.63 25.33
N ASP A 386 -7.45 -7.37 25.94
CA ASP A 386 -8.17 -8.38 26.70
C ASP A 386 -8.58 -9.53 25.78
N ASP A 387 -8.65 -10.73 26.35
CA ASP A 387 -9.00 -11.93 25.60
C ASP A 387 -10.41 -11.80 25.02
N PHE A 388 -10.49 -11.73 23.69
CA PHE A 388 -11.76 -11.60 22.97
C PHE A 388 -12.53 -12.92 22.91
N GLU A 389 -11.88 -14.04 23.25
CA GLU A 389 -12.48 -15.37 23.31
C GLU A 389 -12.01 -16.12 24.58
N PRO A 390 -12.51 -15.70 25.76
CA PRO A 390 -12.04 -16.25 27.04
C PRO A 390 -12.42 -17.71 27.26
N THR A 391 -13.37 -18.25 26.48
CA THR A 391 -13.77 -19.67 26.54
C THR A 391 -12.76 -20.62 25.89
N ARG A 392 -11.73 -20.09 25.21
CA ARG A 392 -10.63 -20.81 24.54
C ARG A 392 -11.09 -21.86 23.53
N VAL A 393 -12.31 -21.77 23.01
CA VAL A 393 -12.84 -22.69 22.00
C VAL A 393 -12.06 -22.54 20.70
N LEU A 394 -11.77 -21.32 20.26
CA LEU A 394 -11.06 -21.05 19.01
C LEU A 394 -9.63 -21.58 19.08
N ALA A 395 -8.92 -21.30 20.19
CA ALA A 395 -7.57 -21.81 20.43
C ALA A 395 -7.56 -23.34 20.48
N ARG A 396 -8.47 -23.96 21.25
CA ARG A 396 -8.57 -25.43 21.39
C ARG A 396 -8.85 -26.09 20.04
N THR A 397 -9.86 -25.62 19.32
CA THR A 397 -10.24 -26.19 18.03
C THR A 397 -9.14 -26.02 16.98
N THR A 398 -8.41 -24.91 17.00
CA THR A 398 -7.23 -24.70 16.15
C THR A 398 -6.16 -25.75 16.40
N VAL A 399 -5.78 -26.00 17.67
CA VAL A 399 -4.75 -27.00 17.97
C VAL A 399 -5.25 -28.41 17.61
N ARG A 400 -6.53 -28.71 17.87
CA ARG A 400 -7.14 -29.99 17.47
C ARG A 400 -7.05 -30.29 15.98
N GLN A 401 -6.99 -29.27 15.11
CA GLN A 401 -6.82 -29.50 13.68
C GLN A 401 -5.51 -30.23 13.34
N PHE A 402 -4.45 -30.12 14.16
CA PHE A 402 -3.17 -30.76 13.84
C PHE A 402 -3.24 -32.29 13.85
N ASP A 403 -4.01 -32.89 14.76
CA ASP A 403 -4.23 -34.35 14.80
C ASP A 403 -5.02 -34.83 13.56
N LEU A 404 -6.07 -34.09 13.20
CA LEU A 404 -6.84 -34.36 11.98
C LEU A 404 -5.99 -34.19 10.70
N VAL A 405 -5.13 -33.17 10.65
CA VAL A 405 -4.23 -32.92 9.53
C VAL A 405 -3.18 -34.02 9.42
N SER A 406 -2.55 -34.45 10.52
CA SER A 406 -1.59 -35.56 10.47
C SER A 406 -2.24 -36.86 10.05
N ASN A 407 -3.46 -37.12 10.50
CA ASN A 407 -4.22 -38.31 10.10
C ASN A 407 -4.53 -38.30 8.59
N SER A 408 -5.03 -37.16 8.09
CA SER A 408 -5.47 -37.02 6.69
C SER A 408 -4.32 -36.96 5.68
N LEU A 409 -3.12 -36.55 6.13
CA LEU A 409 -1.91 -36.46 5.29
C LEU A 409 -1.02 -37.70 5.38
N MET A 410 -1.49 -38.74 6.06
CA MET A 410 -0.85 -40.04 6.04
C MET A 410 -1.15 -40.76 4.72
N SER A 411 -0.12 -41.31 4.09
CA SER A 411 -0.26 -42.21 2.95
C SER A 411 0.30 -43.59 3.32
N PHE A 412 -0.01 -44.60 2.50
CA PHE A 412 0.50 -45.95 2.73
C PHE A 412 2.05 -46.02 2.73
N HIS A 413 2.77 -45.10 2.08
CA HIS A 413 4.24 -45.19 1.97
C HIS A 413 5.01 -44.13 2.77
N GLY A 414 4.34 -43.10 3.29
CA GLY A 414 4.98 -41.95 3.93
C GLY A 414 3.98 -40.91 4.41
N SER A 415 4.48 -39.87 5.06
CA SER A 415 3.68 -38.76 5.58
C SER A 415 3.96 -37.50 4.78
N VAL A 416 2.95 -36.97 4.10
CA VAL A 416 3.05 -35.68 3.40
C VAL A 416 3.35 -34.56 4.39
N LEU A 417 2.80 -34.66 5.61
CA LEU A 417 3.10 -33.72 6.69
C LEU A 417 4.54 -33.85 7.19
N GLY A 418 5.02 -35.08 7.35
CA GLY A 418 6.42 -35.35 7.69
C GLY A 418 7.38 -34.74 6.67
N ASP A 419 7.12 -34.95 5.37
CA ASP A 419 7.90 -34.37 4.28
C ASP A 419 7.86 -32.83 4.31
N ALA A 420 6.70 -32.25 4.61
CA ALA A 420 6.54 -30.80 4.74
C ALA A 420 7.35 -30.21 5.91
N PHE A 421 7.39 -30.90 7.05
CA PHE A 421 8.24 -30.50 8.18
C PHE A 421 9.72 -30.59 7.82
N LEU A 422 10.17 -31.69 7.21
CA LEU A 422 11.55 -31.82 6.76
C LEU A 422 11.92 -30.76 5.70
N ALA A 423 10.99 -30.40 4.81
CA ALA A 423 11.20 -29.32 3.85
C ALA A 423 11.35 -27.95 4.53
N SER A 424 10.56 -27.67 5.56
CA SER A 424 10.70 -26.45 6.38
C SER A 424 12.04 -26.41 7.12
N VAL A 425 12.46 -27.54 7.69
CA VAL A 425 13.77 -27.69 8.34
C VAL A 425 14.92 -27.46 7.35
N ALA A 426 14.84 -28.04 6.16
CA ALA A 426 15.82 -27.81 5.10
C ALA A 426 15.85 -26.35 4.66
N ALA A 427 14.69 -25.72 4.50
CA ALA A 427 14.58 -24.31 4.19
C ALA A 427 15.22 -23.44 5.28
N TRP A 428 14.94 -23.73 6.56
CA TRP A 428 15.51 -23.02 7.71
C TRP A 428 17.03 -23.15 7.74
N ASN A 429 17.55 -24.37 7.59
CA ASN A 429 18.99 -24.62 7.53
C ASN A 429 19.65 -23.82 6.40
N SER A 430 19.04 -23.78 5.20
CA SER A 430 19.58 -23.07 4.05
C SER A 430 19.57 -21.54 4.19
N SER A 431 18.66 -20.98 4.98
CA SER A 431 18.56 -19.53 5.20
C SER A 431 19.33 -19.08 6.43
N MET A 432 19.11 -19.73 7.57
CA MET A 432 19.52 -19.27 8.90
C MET A 432 20.74 -19.99 9.44
N ASN A 433 20.97 -21.23 9.01
CA ASN A 433 22.09 -22.04 9.47
C ASN A 433 23.17 -22.24 8.39
N ARG A 434 23.35 -21.26 7.49
CA ARG A 434 24.32 -21.35 6.38
C ARG A 434 25.74 -21.63 6.82
N LEU A 435 26.11 -21.11 7.99
CA LEU A 435 27.43 -21.28 8.59
C LEU A 435 27.51 -22.52 9.51
N GLY A 436 26.43 -23.28 9.67
CA GLY A 436 26.38 -24.47 10.54
C GLY A 436 26.62 -24.14 12.02
N LEU A 437 26.29 -22.93 12.44
CA LEU A 437 26.52 -22.46 13.82
C LEU A 437 25.56 -23.10 14.82
N ASN A 438 24.36 -23.47 14.37
CA ASN A 438 23.36 -24.13 15.19
C ASN A 438 23.44 -25.66 15.01
N PRO A 439 23.38 -26.44 16.11
CA PRO A 439 23.23 -27.89 16.04
C PRO A 439 22.03 -28.31 15.18
N GLU A 440 22.15 -29.47 14.52
CA GLU A 440 21.09 -30.02 13.66
C GLU A 440 19.77 -30.27 14.42
N ALA A 441 19.86 -30.67 15.68
CA ALA A 441 18.69 -30.85 16.54
C ALA A 441 17.93 -29.52 16.74
N ASP A 442 18.65 -28.44 17.03
CA ASP A 442 18.05 -27.12 17.27
C ASP A 442 17.45 -26.55 15.98
N SER A 443 18.15 -26.73 14.86
CA SER A 443 17.63 -26.27 13.56
C SER A 443 16.40 -27.05 13.11
N THR A 444 16.31 -28.35 13.46
CA THR A 444 15.13 -29.17 13.24
C THR A 444 13.94 -28.66 14.06
N LEU A 445 14.13 -28.44 15.36
CA LEU A 445 13.07 -27.92 16.23
C LEU A 445 12.57 -26.54 15.77
N LEU A 446 13.49 -25.64 15.38
CA LEU A 446 13.13 -24.32 14.86
C LEU A 446 12.34 -24.39 13.54
N GLY A 447 12.75 -25.28 12.61
CA GLY A 447 12.00 -25.50 11.37
C GLY A 447 10.58 -26.02 11.62
N VAL A 448 10.42 -26.96 12.55
CA VAL A 448 9.12 -27.49 12.99
C VAL A 448 8.29 -26.41 13.67
N GLN A 449 8.89 -25.63 14.57
CA GLN A 449 8.25 -24.50 15.26
C GLN A 449 7.66 -23.49 14.27
N HIS A 450 8.44 -23.09 13.27
CA HIS A 450 7.98 -22.21 12.20
C HIS A 450 6.85 -22.82 11.37
N SER A 451 6.95 -24.11 11.07
CA SER A 451 5.93 -24.83 10.32
C SER A 451 4.57 -24.84 11.04
N ILE A 452 4.57 -25.27 12.31
CA ILE A 452 3.38 -25.31 13.17
C ILE A 452 2.82 -23.89 13.34
N THR A 453 3.68 -22.88 13.52
CA THR A 453 3.25 -21.47 13.63
C THR A 453 2.51 -21.02 12.36
N SER A 454 3.07 -21.28 11.18
CA SER A 454 2.46 -20.88 9.91
C SER A 454 1.13 -21.61 9.66
N MET A 455 1.07 -22.91 9.98
CA MET A 455 -0.16 -23.68 9.89
C MET A 455 -1.23 -23.17 10.87
N ALA A 456 -0.87 -22.85 12.11
CA ALA A 456 -1.80 -22.31 13.11
C ALA A 456 -2.38 -20.97 12.66
N ASP A 457 -1.54 -20.07 12.14
CA ASP A 457 -1.98 -18.79 11.58
C ASP A 457 -2.94 -19.00 10.39
N SER A 458 -2.64 -19.95 9.50
CA SER A 458 -3.52 -20.32 8.38
C SER A 458 -4.85 -20.94 8.83
N ILE A 459 -4.85 -21.79 9.86
CA ILE A 459 -6.07 -22.39 10.42
C ILE A 459 -6.98 -21.31 11.02
N LEU A 460 -6.40 -20.39 11.82
CA LEU A 460 -7.13 -19.26 12.39
C LEU A 460 -7.72 -18.37 11.28
N SER A 461 -6.94 -18.08 10.24
CA SER A 461 -7.40 -17.30 9.08
C SER A 461 -8.56 -18.01 8.36
N ALA A 462 -8.50 -19.34 8.21
CA ALA A 462 -9.55 -20.13 7.59
C ALA A 462 -10.84 -20.10 8.42
N TYR A 463 -10.75 -20.22 9.75
CA TYR A 463 -11.90 -20.02 10.63
C TYR A 463 -12.48 -18.60 10.53
N GLY A 464 -11.63 -17.58 10.50
CA GLY A 464 -12.08 -16.19 10.26
C GLY A 464 -12.85 -16.05 8.94
N ALA A 465 -12.36 -16.68 7.87
CA ALA A 465 -13.05 -16.65 6.57
C ALA A 465 -14.38 -17.42 6.59
N ALA A 466 -14.43 -18.57 7.28
CA ALA A 466 -15.65 -19.35 7.46
C ALA A 466 -16.69 -18.58 8.30
N GLN A 467 -16.28 -17.86 9.34
CA GLN A 467 -17.16 -16.98 10.11
C GLN A 467 -17.84 -15.94 9.22
N LEU A 468 -17.11 -15.34 8.27
CA LEU A 468 -17.65 -14.34 7.36
C LEU A 468 -18.62 -14.92 6.32
N VAL A 469 -18.24 -16.01 5.66
CA VAL A 469 -18.96 -16.51 4.47
C VAL A 469 -20.02 -17.56 4.80
N VAL A 470 -19.71 -18.47 5.74
CA VAL A 470 -20.59 -19.58 6.11
C VAL A 470 -21.47 -19.20 7.30
N GLY A 471 -20.86 -18.65 8.35
CA GLY A 471 -21.58 -18.25 9.57
C GLY A 471 -22.33 -16.93 9.45
N ASN A 472 -21.94 -16.05 8.50
CA ASN A 472 -22.38 -14.66 8.41
C ASN A 472 -22.19 -13.89 9.74
N PHE A 473 -21.14 -14.24 10.48
CA PHE A 473 -20.75 -13.63 11.74
C PHE A 473 -19.64 -12.62 11.49
N SER A 474 -20.04 -11.37 11.30
CA SER A 474 -19.12 -10.24 11.08
C SER A 474 -19.38 -9.10 12.04
N GLN A 475 -18.36 -8.29 12.28
CA GLN A 475 -18.43 -7.04 13.02
C GLN A 475 -17.79 -5.92 12.18
N SER A 476 -18.38 -4.73 12.20
CA SER A 476 -17.87 -3.60 11.44
C SER A 476 -16.69 -2.94 12.15
N THR A 477 -15.62 -2.68 11.41
CA THR A 477 -14.47 -1.88 11.85
C THR A 477 -14.24 -0.72 10.88
N THR A 478 -13.61 0.35 11.36
CA THR A 478 -13.26 1.50 10.52
C THR A 478 -12.01 1.19 9.72
N ALA A 479 -12.10 1.38 8.40
CA ALA A 479 -10.99 1.29 7.46
C ALA A 479 -10.56 2.69 7.01
N GLU A 480 -9.25 2.89 6.92
CA GLU A 480 -8.61 4.08 6.35
C GLU A 480 -8.13 3.74 4.95
N VAL A 481 -8.78 4.31 3.93
CA VAL A 481 -8.51 4.07 2.51
C VAL A 481 -7.67 5.21 1.97
N GLU A 482 -6.50 4.90 1.39
CA GLU A 482 -5.70 5.87 0.66
C GLU A 482 -6.17 5.92 -0.80
N VAL A 483 -6.67 7.08 -1.20
CA VAL A 483 -7.14 7.34 -2.56
C VAL A 483 -6.20 8.32 -3.24
N ASP A 484 -5.78 8.00 -4.47
CA ASP A 484 -4.99 8.89 -5.30
C ASP A 484 -5.90 10.04 -5.80
N VAL A 485 -5.52 11.28 -5.49
CA VAL A 485 -6.22 12.50 -5.93
C VAL A 485 -5.25 13.49 -6.54
N PHE A 486 -5.76 14.38 -7.40
CA PHE A 486 -4.95 15.47 -7.95
C PHE A 486 -5.27 16.75 -7.23
N VAL A 487 -4.26 17.38 -6.61
CA VAL A 487 -4.39 18.68 -5.96
C VAL A 487 -3.84 19.75 -6.88
N VAL A 488 -4.56 20.88 -7.02
CA VAL A 488 -4.12 22.01 -7.84
C VAL A 488 -2.83 22.61 -7.28
N GLY A 489 -1.78 22.60 -8.10
CA GLY A 489 -0.56 23.36 -7.87
C GLY A 489 0.41 22.74 -6.89
N ASN A 490 1.71 22.89 -7.18
CA ASN A 490 2.75 22.64 -6.21
C ASN A 490 2.78 23.78 -5.18
N ARG A 491 2.71 23.42 -3.89
CA ARG A 491 2.75 24.38 -2.76
C ARG A 491 3.88 25.40 -2.89
N ALA A 492 5.08 24.96 -3.26
CA ALA A 492 6.24 25.85 -3.40
C ALA A 492 6.03 26.90 -4.51
N CYS A 493 5.48 26.47 -5.66
CA CYS A 493 5.21 27.36 -6.78
C CYS A 493 4.06 28.33 -6.49
N VAL A 494 2.99 27.87 -5.82
CA VAL A 494 1.87 28.73 -5.40
C VAL A 494 2.37 29.87 -4.51
N TYR A 495 3.19 29.58 -3.50
CA TYR A 495 3.76 30.61 -2.64
C TYR A 495 4.76 31.51 -3.37
N ALA A 496 5.60 30.96 -4.26
CA ALA A 496 6.54 31.77 -5.04
C ALA A 496 5.84 32.80 -5.94
N VAL A 497 4.77 32.39 -6.63
CA VAL A 497 3.94 33.29 -7.45
C VAL A 497 3.27 34.37 -6.61
N ALA A 498 2.77 34.00 -5.41
CA ALA A 498 2.17 34.95 -4.48
C ALA A 498 3.17 36.01 -4.02
N ILE A 499 4.38 35.59 -3.62
CA ILE A 499 5.47 36.48 -3.23
C ILE A 499 5.87 37.38 -4.40
N GLN A 500 6.01 36.84 -5.60
CA GLN A 500 6.34 37.61 -6.80
C GLN A 500 5.29 38.70 -7.09
N ASN A 501 4.00 38.37 -7.02
CA ASN A 501 2.92 39.34 -7.19
C ASN A 501 2.91 40.41 -6.09
N PHE A 502 3.19 40.04 -4.84
CA PHE A 502 3.31 40.99 -3.74
C PHE A 502 4.44 42.00 -3.97
N TRP A 503 5.61 41.55 -4.44
CA TRP A 503 6.71 42.46 -4.80
C TRP A 503 6.34 43.44 -5.92
N ILE A 504 5.65 42.97 -6.97
CA ILE A 504 5.20 43.83 -8.06
C ILE A 504 4.19 44.87 -7.56
N LEU A 505 3.28 44.49 -6.65
CA LEU A 505 2.34 45.40 -6.00
C LEU A 505 3.07 46.49 -5.21
N LEU A 506 4.10 46.14 -4.43
CA LEU A 506 4.92 47.11 -3.70
C LEU A 506 5.63 48.10 -4.65
N LEU A 507 6.17 47.60 -5.77
CA LEU A 507 6.77 48.45 -6.80
C LEU A 507 5.75 49.41 -7.42
N PHE A 508 4.53 48.93 -7.68
CA PHE A 508 3.43 49.75 -8.19
C PHE A 508 3.02 50.85 -7.20
N ILE A 509 2.86 50.51 -5.91
CA ILE A 509 2.54 51.50 -4.86
C ILE A 509 3.64 52.56 -4.75
N ARG A 510 4.91 52.15 -4.76
CA ARG A 510 6.05 53.08 -4.75
C ARG A 510 6.02 54.03 -5.96
N PHE A 511 5.73 53.50 -7.15
CA PHE A 511 5.59 54.30 -8.37
C PHE A 511 4.41 55.29 -8.25
N ALA A 512 3.25 54.84 -7.77
CA ALA A 512 2.08 55.67 -7.55
C ALA A 512 2.35 56.82 -6.56
N MET A 513 3.00 56.54 -5.43
CA MET A 513 3.40 57.56 -4.44
C MET A 513 4.39 58.57 -5.03
N LYS A 514 5.39 58.12 -5.80
CA LYS A 514 6.36 59.02 -6.47
C LYS A 514 5.67 59.92 -7.50
N SER A 515 4.69 59.40 -8.23
CA SER A 515 3.92 60.20 -9.20
C SER A 515 3.05 61.27 -8.53
N ARG A 516 2.54 61.01 -7.33
CA ARG A 516 1.73 61.94 -6.54
C ARG A 516 2.52 63.10 -5.92
N LYS A 517 3.84 62.95 -5.74
CA LYS A 517 4.74 64.01 -5.24
C LYS A 517 5.29 64.92 -6.35
N ALA A 518 5.12 64.53 -7.62
CA ALA A 518 5.60 65.27 -8.79
C ALA A 518 4.49 66.11 -9.46
N HIS A 519 3.25 65.95 -9.00
CA HIS A 519 2.14 66.88 -9.18
C HIS A 519 1.97 67.66 -7.88
#